data_AF-A0A537RNR1-F1
#
_entry.id   AF-A0A537RNR1-F1
#
_cell.length_a   1.000
_cell.length_b   1.000
_cell.length_c   1.000
_cell.angle_alpha   90.00
_cell.angle_beta   90.00
_cell.angle_gamma   90.00
#
_symmetry.space_group_name_H-M   'P 1'
#
loop_
_entity.id
_entity.type
_entity.pdbx_description
1 polymer ?
#
loop_
_entity_poly.entity_id
_entity_poly.type
_entity_poly.pdbx_seq_one_letter_code
_entity_poly.pdbx_strand_id
1 'polypeptide(L)'
;MMLILDPTPLTRGLVRQKVAVVNYPDGRFAVQFNGAALGFKVFDKIQTVPPGAIVDNKRLSAVLEQIKVQQAAYPARQQRGHGARQRPPNNLEAPGLPSKGRAPRHGAIAAPADRPQAGHHRAVA
;
A
#
# COMPACT_ATOMS: atom_id res chain seq x y z
N MET A 1 19.28 -23.83 -24.15
CA MET A 1 19.84 -22.72 -23.34
C MET A 1 19.17 -21.41 -23.75
N MET A 2 18.35 -20.81 -22.89
CA MET A 2 17.82 -19.46 -23.06
C MET A 2 18.41 -18.55 -21.98
N LEU A 3 18.70 -17.30 -22.30
CA LEU A 3 19.18 -16.32 -21.33
C LEU A 3 18.06 -15.32 -21.04
N ILE A 4 17.80 -15.07 -19.76
CA ILE A 4 16.84 -14.08 -19.30
C ILE A 4 17.63 -12.97 -18.61
N LEU A 5 17.51 -11.74 -19.11
CA LEU A 5 18.14 -10.59 -18.48
C LEU A 5 17.39 -10.22 -17.19
N ASP A 6 18.12 -9.85 -16.14
CA ASP A 6 17.49 -9.34 -14.93
C ASP A 6 16.75 -8.02 -15.23
N PRO A 7 15.56 -7.78 -14.64
CA PRO A 7 14.67 -6.69 -15.04
C PRO A 7 15.08 -5.33 -14.43
N THR A 8 16.21 -4.82 -14.87
CA THR A 8 16.73 -3.47 -14.56
C THR A 8 16.14 -2.40 -15.50
N PRO A 9 16.18 -1.10 -15.15
CA PRO A 9 15.72 -0.03 -16.04
C PRO A 9 16.42 -0.06 -17.41
N LEU A 10 17.72 -0.37 -17.43
CA LEU A 10 18.50 -0.49 -18.65
C LEU A 10 18.01 -1.66 -19.50
N THR A 11 17.89 -2.86 -18.94
CA THR A 11 17.53 -4.07 -19.69
C THR A 11 16.09 -4.05 -20.20
N ARG A 12 15.16 -3.35 -19.54
CA ARG A 12 13.80 -3.13 -20.05
C ARG A 12 13.77 -2.32 -21.34
N GLY A 13 14.72 -1.40 -21.53
CA GLY A 13 14.89 -0.66 -22.78
C GLY A 13 15.50 -1.48 -23.91
N LEU A 14 16.08 -2.64 -23.61
CA LEU A 14 16.75 -3.52 -24.58
C LEU A 14 15.82 -4.54 -25.24
N VAL A 15 14.50 -4.40 -25.08
CA VAL A 15 13.54 -5.29 -25.73
C VAL A 15 13.73 -5.21 -27.25
N ARG A 16 13.91 -6.39 -27.87
CA ARG A 16 14.21 -6.57 -29.31
C ARG A 16 15.57 -5.98 -29.76
N GLN A 17 16.40 -5.50 -28.84
CA GLN A 17 17.76 -5.07 -29.14
C GLN A 17 18.72 -6.24 -29.11
N LYS A 18 19.78 -6.16 -29.94
CA LYS A 18 20.87 -7.13 -29.90
C LYS A 18 21.79 -6.84 -28.71
N VAL A 19 22.19 -7.88 -28.01
CA VAL A 19 23.20 -7.84 -26.93
C VAL A 19 24.37 -8.71 -27.32
N ALA A 20 25.57 -8.33 -26.87
CA ALA A 20 26.79 -9.10 -27.12
C ALA A 20 26.95 -10.19 -26.07
N VAL A 21 27.35 -11.38 -26.50
CA VAL A 21 27.76 -12.48 -25.61
C VAL A 21 29.26 -12.67 -25.80
N VAL A 22 30.03 -12.43 -24.75
CA VAL A 22 31.49 -12.55 -24.76
C VAL A 22 31.88 -13.81 -24.02
N ASN A 23 32.56 -14.72 -24.72
CA ASN A 23 33.09 -15.95 -24.15
C ASN A 23 34.54 -15.73 -23.69
N TYR A 24 34.83 -16.11 -22.46
CA TYR A 24 36.16 -16.10 -21.88
C TYR A 24 36.82 -17.47 -22.04
N PRO A 25 38.16 -17.54 -22.06
CA PRO A 25 38.90 -18.79 -22.23
C PRO A 25 38.70 -19.81 -21.10
N ASP A 26 38.19 -19.37 -19.94
CA ASP A 26 37.84 -20.23 -18.80
C ASP A 26 36.45 -20.89 -18.94
N GLY A 27 35.77 -20.68 -20.07
CA GLY A 27 34.44 -21.23 -20.35
C GLY A 27 33.29 -20.42 -19.75
N ARG A 28 33.57 -19.32 -19.05
CA ARG A 28 32.53 -18.37 -18.62
C ARG A 28 32.13 -17.49 -19.78
N PHE A 29 30.91 -16.95 -19.72
CA PHE A 29 30.48 -15.92 -20.65
C PHE A 29 29.81 -14.77 -19.91
N ALA A 30 29.93 -13.58 -20.48
CA ALA A 30 29.22 -12.39 -20.02
C ALA A 30 28.27 -11.89 -21.12
N VAL A 31 27.12 -11.37 -20.70
CA VAL A 31 26.20 -10.66 -21.59
C VAL A 31 26.45 -9.16 -21.39
N GLN A 32 26.64 -8.44 -22.48
CA GLN A 32 26.97 -7.01 -22.45
C GLN A 32 26.15 -6.22 -23.46
N PHE A 33 25.88 -4.96 -23.12
CA PHE A 33 25.31 -3.97 -24.03
C PHE A 33 26.11 -2.68 -23.94
N ASN A 34 26.63 -2.20 -25.08
CA ASN A 34 27.51 -1.03 -25.16
C ASN A 34 28.69 -1.06 -24.15
N GLY A 35 29.28 -2.23 -23.93
CA GLY A 35 30.38 -2.42 -22.97
C GLY A 35 29.95 -2.49 -21.50
N ALA A 36 28.67 -2.29 -21.18
CA ALA A 36 28.14 -2.50 -19.85
C ALA A 36 27.69 -3.95 -19.66
N ALA A 37 28.17 -4.60 -18.59
CA ALA A 37 27.75 -5.96 -18.24
C ALA A 37 26.30 -5.99 -17.75
N LEU A 38 25.54 -6.98 -18.22
CA LEU A 38 24.15 -7.20 -17.86
C LEU A 38 24.04 -8.43 -16.96
N GLY A 39 23.27 -8.29 -15.87
CA GLY A 39 22.84 -9.43 -15.07
C GLY A 39 21.91 -10.33 -15.89
N PHE A 40 22.14 -11.64 -15.83
CA PHE A 40 21.32 -12.61 -16.54
C PHE A 40 21.21 -13.92 -15.76
N LYS A 41 20.18 -14.69 -16.10
CA LYS A 41 19.93 -16.03 -15.59
C LYS A 41 19.77 -16.98 -16.77
N VAL A 42 20.34 -18.17 -16.62
CA VAL A 42 20.18 -19.24 -17.58
C VAL A 42 18.85 -19.92 -17.31
N PHE A 43 17.99 -19.93 -18.31
CA PHE A 43 16.73 -20.66 -18.31
C PHE A 43 16.84 -21.88 -19.22
N ASP A 44 16.61 -23.05 -18.64
CA ASP A 44 16.46 -24.28 -19.40
C ASP A 44 14.98 -24.54 -19.68
N LYS A 45 14.62 -24.59 -20.97
CA LYS A 45 13.25 -24.86 -21.41
C LYS A 45 12.85 -26.32 -21.21
N ILE A 46 13.82 -27.22 -21.10
CA ILE A 46 13.58 -28.66 -21.00
C ILE A 46 13.55 -29.10 -19.52
N GLN A 47 13.56 -28.16 -18.57
CA GLN A 47 13.44 -28.50 -17.15
C GLN A 47 12.17 -29.33 -16.94
N THR A 48 12.37 -30.64 -16.83
CA THR A 48 11.28 -31.61 -16.85
C THR A 48 10.79 -31.72 -15.43
N VAL A 49 9.56 -31.27 -15.20
CA VAL A 49 8.90 -31.49 -13.92
C VAL A 49 8.66 -33.00 -13.79
N PRO A 50 9.02 -33.63 -12.66
CA PRO A 50 8.80 -35.06 -12.49
C PRO A 50 7.30 -35.37 -12.65
N PRO A 51 6.92 -36.45 -13.36
CA PRO A 51 5.52 -36.77 -13.63
C PRO A 51 4.63 -36.81 -12.36
N GLY A 52 5.18 -37.26 -11.23
CA GLY A 52 4.48 -37.25 -9.93
C GLY A 52 4.04 -35.85 -9.51
N ALA A 53 4.96 -34.86 -9.57
CA ALA A 53 4.63 -33.48 -9.24
C ALA A 53 3.59 -32.88 -10.19
N ILE A 54 3.55 -33.30 -11.46
CA ILE A 54 2.51 -32.88 -12.41
C ILE A 54 1.14 -33.41 -11.96
N VAL A 55 1.06 -34.69 -11.59
CA VAL A 55 -0.19 -35.32 -11.13
C VAL A 55 -0.66 -34.69 -9.82
N ASP A 56 0.25 -34.48 -8.87
CA ASP A 56 -0.06 -33.87 -7.58
C ASP A 56 -0.56 -32.43 -7.74
N ASN A 57 0.09 -31.63 -8.59
CA ASN A 57 -0.38 -30.27 -8.90
C ASN A 57 -1.77 -30.27 -9.54
N LYS A 58 -2.09 -31.25 -10.41
CA LYS A 58 -3.43 -31.37 -11.01
C LYS A 58 -4.48 -31.73 -9.95
N ARG A 59 -4.19 -32.70 -9.09
CA ARG A 59 -5.07 -33.09 -7.98
C ARG A 59 -5.31 -31.92 -7.03
N LEU A 60 -4.26 -31.21 -6.66
CA LEU A 60 -4.35 -30.02 -5.82
C LEU A 60 -5.18 -28.92 -6.49
N SER A 61 -4.97 -28.67 -7.79
CA SER A 61 -5.75 -27.67 -8.54
C SER A 61 -7.25 -27.97 -8.50
N ALA A 62 -7.65 -29.22 -8.72
CA ALA A 62 -9.06 -29.63 -8.65
C ALA A 62 -9.67 -29.40 -7.25
N VAL A 63 -8.92 -29.73 -6.19
CA VAL A 63 -9.37 -29.49 -4.80
C VAL A 63 -9.51 -27.99 -4.52
N LEU A 64 -8.56 -27.18 -4.99
CA LEU A 64 -8.60 -25.73 -4.81
C LEU A 64 -9.79 -25.09 -5.56
N GLU A 65 -10.13 -25.58 -6.75
CA GLU A 65 -11.34 -25.14 -7.47
C GLU A 65 -12.60 -25.45 -6.68
N GLN A 66 -12.72 -26.66 -6.12
CA GLN A 66 -13.84 -27.03 -5.27
C GLN A 66 -13.94 -26.12 -4.03
N ILE A 67 -12.81 -25.86 -3.35
CA ILE A 67 -12.75 -24.95 -2.20
C ILE A 67 -13.18 -23.53 -2.62
N LYS A 68 -12.74 -23.05 -3.79
CA LYS A 68 -13.13 -21.73 -4.31
C LYS A 68 -14.63 -21.63 -4.55
N VAL A 69 -15.26 -22.68 -5.09
CA VAL A 69 -16.73 -22.75 -5.27
C VAL A 69 -17.44 -22.69 -3.92
N GLN A 70 -16.97 -23.46 -2.94
CA GLN A 70 -17.53 -23.44 -1.59
C GLN A 70 -17.39 -22.05 -0.95
N GLN A 71 -16.23 -21.41 -1.05
CA GLN A 71 -15.98 -20.07 -0.55
C GLN A 71 -16.87 -19.01 -1.22
N ALA A 72 -17.14 -19.15 -2.52
CA ALA A 72 -18.06 -18.26 -3.24
C ALA A 72 -19.52 -18.45 -2.81
N ALA A 73 -19.90 -19.67 -2.41
CA ALA A 73 -21.23 -19.96 -1.87
C ALA A 73 -21.40 -19.50 -0.40
N TYR A 74 -20.30 -19.26 0.31
CA TYR A 74 -20.38 -18.64 1.63
C TYR A 74 -20.79 -17.17 1.48
N PRO A 75 -21.82 -16.70 2.21
CA PRO A 75 -22.16 -15.29 2.21
C PRO A 75 -20.94 -14.49 2.66
N ALA A 76 -20.72 -13.34 2.03
CA ALA A 76 -19.65 -12.42 2.42
C ALA A 76 -19.67 -12.31 3.93
N ARG A 77 -18.56 -12.68 4.59
CA ARG A 77 -18.40 -12.48 6.03
C ARG A 77 -18.70 -11.02 6.23
N GLN A 78 -19.90 -10.70 6.74
CA GLN A 78 -20.21 -9.38 7.20
C GLN A 78 -19.01 -9.07 8.08
N GLN A 79 -18.21 -8.10 7.66
CA GLN A 79 -17.37 -7.43 8.62
C GLN A 79 -18.40 -6.98 9.64
N ARG A 80 -18.57 -7.77 10.71
CA ARG A 80 -19.22 -7.28 11.90
C ARG A 80 -18.29 -6.16 12.25
N GLY A 81 -18.63 -4.96 11.77
CA GLY A 81 -17.94 -3.74 12.10
C GLY A 81 -17.77 -3.83 13.60
N HIS A 82 -16.56 -3.52 14.06
CA HIS A 82 -16.22 -3.48 15.47
C HIS A 82 -17.15 -2.52 16.24
N GLY A 83 -18.42 -2.87 16.43
CA GLY A 83 -19.40 -2.20 17.28
C GLY A 83 -19.31 -2.70 18.72
N ALA A 84 -18.63 -3.84 18.94
CA ALA A 84 -18.30 -4.35 20.26
C ALA A 84 -17.11 -3.63 20.93
N ARG A 85 -16.69 -2.46 20.41
CA ARG A 85 -15.81 -1.51 21.10
C ARG A 85 -16.49 -0.16 21.36
N GLN A 86 -17.82 -0.13 21.48
CA GLN A 86 -18.44 0.97 22.19
C GLN A 86 -18.05 0.81 23.67
N ARG A 87 -17.03 1.57 24.09
CA ARG A 87 -16.78 1.81 25.51
C ARG A 87 -18.10 2.28 26.13
N PRO A 88 -18.49 1.81 27.33
CA PRO A 88 -19.64 2.40 28.01
C PRO A 88 -19.40 3.91 28.11
N PRO A 89 -20.42 4.75 27.85
CA PRO A 89 -20.26 6.19 27.92
C PRO A 89 -19.78 6.54 29.32
N ASN A 90 -18.69 7.30 29.36
CA ASN A 90 -18.12 7.85 30.58
C ASN A 90 -19.23 8.64 31.30
N ASN A 91 -19.30 8.51 32.63
CA ASN A 91 -20.37 9.06 33.49
C ASN A 91 -20.53 10.59 33.44
N LEU A 92 -19.76 11.28 32.60
CA LEU A 92 -19.83 12.71 32.33
C LEU A 92 -20.84 13.07 31.22
N GLU A 93 -21.28 12.09 30.42
CA GLU A 93 -22.21 12.29 29.29
C GLU A 93 -23.63 11.75 29.55
N ALA A 94 -23.91 11.29 30.78
CA ALA A 94 -25.27 10.93 31.18
C ALA A 94 -26.12 12.19 31.39
N PRO A 95 -27.22 12.40 30.65
CA PRO A 95 -28.15 13.49 30.93
C PRO A 95 -28.87 13.18 32.24
N GLY A 96 -28.62 13.99 33.28
CA GLY A 96 -29.49 14.01 34.47
C GLY A 96 -28.86 13.68 35.84
N LEU A 97 -27.54 13.80 36.04
CA LEU A 97 -26.98 13.78 37.41
C LEU A 97 -26.61 15.20 37.90
N PRO A 98 -26.97 15.57 39.14
CA PRO A 98 -26.71 16.90 39.67
C PRO A 98 -25.21 17.11 39.93
N SER A 99 -24.61 18.12 39.29
CA SER A 99 -23.23 18.52 39.59
C SER A 99 -23.17 19.12 41.00
N LYS A 100 -22.63 18.36 41.96
CA LYS A 100 -22.34 18.91 43.27
C LYS A 100 -21.07 19.77 43.20
N GLY A 101 -21.29 21.08 43.26
CA GLY A 101 -20.42 22.01 43.97
C GLY A 101 -19.17 22.50 43.23
N ARG A 102 -19.33 23.58 42.45
CA ARG A 102 -18.31 24.64 42.39
C ARG A 102 -18.99 25.98 42.11
N ALA A 103 -18.99 26.87 43.11
CA ALA A 103 -19.55 28.21 42.97
C ALA A 103 -18.72 29.06 41.98
N PRO A 104 -19.35 29.90 41.15
CA PRO A 104 -18.64 30.81 40.27
C PRO A 104 -18.17 32.04 41.08
N ARG A 105 -16.89 32.39 40.97
CA ARG A 105 -16.38 33.68 41.48
C ARG A 105 -16.58 34.75 40.41
N HIS A 106 -17.27 35.81 40.80
CA HIS A 106 -17.53 37.01 40.03
C HIS A 106 -16.25 37.69 39.53
N GLY A 107 -16.23 38.07 38.26
CA GLY A 107 -15.37 39.11 37.69
C GLY A 107 -16.25 40.08 36.91
N ALA A 108 -16.26 41.35 37.32
CA ALA A 108 -17.17 42.38 36.85
C ALA A 108 -16.99 42.72 35.36
N ILE A 109 -18.13 42.86 34.67
CA ILE A 109 -18.23 43.44 33.33
C ILE A 109 -18.49 44.94 33.51
N ALA A 110 -17.61 45.79 32.99
CA ALA A 110 -17.90 47.22 32.79
C ALA A 110 -18.41 47.44 31.36
N ALA A 111 -19.53 48.16 31.25
CA ALA A 111 -20.36 48.35 30.06
C ALA A 111 -19.69 49.18 28.94
N PRO A 112 -20.19 49.12 27.68
CA PRO A 112 -19.68 49.91 26.57
C PRO A 112 -20.37 51.28 26.48
N ALA A 113 -19.62 52.33 26.14
CA ALA A 113 -20.17 53.64 25.78
C ALA A 113 -19.46 54.21 24.54
N ASP A 114 -20.28 54.34 23.50
CA ASP A 114 -20.32 55.26 22.37
C ASP A 114 -19.10 55.90 21.68
N ARG A 115 -19.27 56.04 20.36
CA ARG A 115 -18.33 56.63 19.37
C ARG A 115 -18.15 58.14 19.53
N PRO A 116 -17.09 58.70 18.92
CA PRO A 116 -17.34 59.79 17.96
C PRO A 116 -16.52 59.74 16.66
N GLN A 117 -16.96 60.57 15.70
CA GLN A 117 -16.48 60.76 14.33
C GLN A 117 -15.26 61.69 14.19
N ALA A 118 -14.75 61.76 12.95
CA ALA A 118 -13.86 62.74 12.30
C ALA A 118 -12.36 62.45 12.43
N GLY A 119 -11.52 62.58 11.39
CA GLY A 119 -11.64 63.04 10.01
C GLY A 119 -10.22 63.28 9.45
N HIS A 120 -10.03 63.10 8.12
CA HIS A 120 -8.95 63.61 7.24
C HIS A 120 -7.48 63.25 7.62
N HIS A 121 -6.56 62.85 6.73
CA HIS A 121 -5.96 63.52 5.56
C HIS A 121 -5.20 62.43 4.75
N ARG A 122 -5.46 62.21 3.45
CA ARG A 122 -4.89 62.84 2.22
C ARG A 122 -3.40 62.53 1.92
N ALA A 123 -3.22 61.79 0.82
CA ALA A 123 -2.12 61.81 -0.18
C ALA A 123 -0.71 61.34 0.31
N VAL A 124 0.25 60.92 -0.54
CA VAL A 124 0.60 61.33 -1.89
C VAL A 124 1.47 60.23 -2.55
N ALA A 125 1.37 60.12 -3.88
CA ALA A 125 2.29 59.53 -4.88
C ALA A 125 2.56 58.02 -4.86
#